data_AF-A0A068WN15-F1
#
_entry.id   AF-A0A068WN15-F1
#
_cell.length_a   1.000
_cell.length_b   1.000
_cell.length_c   1.000
_cell.angle_alpha   90.00
_cell.angle_beta   90.00
_cell.angle_gamma   90.00
#
_symmetry.space_group_name_H-M   'P 1'
#
loop_
_entity.id
_entity.type
_entity.pdbx_description
1 polymer ?
#
loop_
_entity_poly.entity_id
_entity_poly.type
_entity_poly.pdbx_seq_one_letter_code
_entity_poly.pdbx_strand_id
1 'polypeptide(L)'
;ALRFSGRRLAWLLAVERGDVRCLSSFQHGDHASPHLQSVGLAANQLLMHVPRLPQKLRRGEGLGGGPTGRISWLRRCVSALVDEERIELPWPIALETRQYAERLIQEAVRTELVTPDLSQISSLEDLLHPPWNEYPELSALLELSAFWLQKQELVTKLLRVLVPRYRFYNRSYTRMFRLQRPPYPNQDAFIMQGFGVLELHGNPWPPIGKPNLPKHVEGEAGSSVSVEPFKNKYFINVLVSAAREASQNSKKSQ
;
A
#
# COMPACT_ATOMS: atom_id res chain seq x y z
N ALA A 1 36.55 -1.07 26.21
CA ALA A 1 36.26 0.36 26.45
C ALA A 1 36.68 1.15 25.21
N LEU A 2 35.76 1.39 24.28
CA LEU A 2 36.01 2.18 23.07
C LEU A 2 35.17 3.45 23.15
N ARG A 3 35.87 4.58 23.15
CA ARG A 3 35.32 5.94 23.27
C ARG A 3 34.70 6.34 21.93
N PHE A 4 33.39 6.50 21.89
CA PHE A 4 32.72 7.26 20.83
C PHE A 4 32.98 8.75 21.08
N SER A 5 33.76 9.36 20.21
CA SER A 5 33.89 10.81 20.13
C SER A 5 32.55 11.40 19.66
N GLY A 6 31.84 12.06 20.57
CA GLY A 6 30.61 12.76 20.26
C GLY A 6 30.87 13.97 19.38
N ARG A 7 30.39 13.93 18.13
CA ARG A 7 30.07 15.14 17.37
C ARG A 7 28.57 15.39 17.52
N ARG A 8 28.24 16.34 18.40
CA ARG A 8 26.91 16.94 18.48
C ARG A 8 26.70 17.76 17.20
N LEU A 9 25.89 17.26 16.28
CA LEU A 9 25.35 18.07 15.20
C LEU A 9 24.16 18.84 15.76
N ALA A 10 24.40 20.10 16.10
CA ALA A 10 23.38 21.06 16.47
C ALA A 10 22.59 21.42 15.20
N TRP A 11 21.36 20.89 15.10
CA TRP A 11 20.39 21.32 14.09
C TRP A 11 19.57 22.47 14.68
N LEU A 12 20.07 23.68 14.47
CA LEU A 12 19.28 24.90 14.55
C LEU A 12 19.65 25.73 13.34
N LEU A 13 18.71 25.90 12.41
CA LEU A 13 18.49 27.16 11.71
C LEU A 13 17.18 27.12 10.89
N ALA A 14 16.40 28.18 11.12
CA ALA A 14 15.50 28.87 10.19
C ALA A 14 14.45 28.05 9.41
N VAL A 15 13.25 27.95 10.00
CA VAL A 15 12.02 27.83 9.22
C VAL A 15 11.66 29.24 8.74
N GLU A 16 12.06 29.60 7.53
CA GLU A 16 11.40 30.68 6.80
C GLU A 16 10.08 30.17 6.24
N ARG A 17 9.02 30.93 6.48
CA ARG A 17 7.66 30.66 5.98
C ARG A 17 7.64 30.87 4.47
N GLY A 18 7.94 29.82 3.72
CA GLY A 18 7.63 29.72 2.29
C GLY A 18 6.19 29.27 2.09
N ASP A 19 5.41 30.06 1.36
CA ASP A 19 4.04 29.75 0.95
C ASP A 19 3.91 28.33 0.36
N VAL A 20 3.01 27.54 0.94
CA VAL A 20 2.57 26.26 0.37
C VAL A 20 1.70 26.56 -0.84
N ARG A 21 2.32 26.84 -1.98
CA ARG A 21 1.61 26.84 -3.27
C ARG A 21 1.44 25.41 -3.72
N CYS A 22 0.22 24.91 -3.59
CA CYS A 22 -0.25 23.73 -4.31
C CYS A 22 -0.04 23.95 -5.82
N LEU A 23 1.02 23.36 -6.38
CA LEU A 23 1.18 23.24 -7.83
C LEU A 23 0.29 22.11 -8.32
N SER A 24 -1.01 22.38 -8.43
CA SER A 24 -1.92 21.61 -9.27
C SER A 24 -2.42 22.52 -10.39
N SER A 25 -1.55 22.79 -11.35
CA SER A 25 -1.91 23.40 -12.62
C SER A 25 -1.08 22.77 -13.73
N PHE A 26 -1.38 21.50 -14.03
CA PHE A 26 -1.05 20.92 -15.32
C PHE A 26 -2.04 21.48 -16.34
N GLN A 27 -1.59 22.48 -17.09
CA GLN A 27 -2.30 22.97 -18.27
C GLN A 27 -2.41 21.83 -19.28
N HIS A 28 -3.63 21.59 -19.78
CA HIS A 28 -3.86 20.75 -20.94
C HIS A 28 -3.23 21.42 -22.16
N GLY A 29 -2.04 20.95 -22.55
CA GLY A 29 -1.47 21.17 -23.85
C GLY A 29 -1.51 19.85 -24.61
N ASP A 30 -2.32 19.81 -25.66
CA ASP A 30 -2.46 18.68 -26.59
C ASP A 30 -1.17 18.46 -27.36
N HIS A 31 -0.21 17.73 -26.80
CA HIS A 31 0.81 16.95 -27.52
C HIS A 31 1.35 15.88 -26.56
N ALA A 32 0.62 14.77 -26.41
CA ALA A 32 1.10 13.60 -25.69
C ALA A 32 2.28 12.99 -26.45
N SER A 33 3.50 13.28 -26.01
CA SER A 33 4.71 12.58 -26.46
C SER A 33 4.59 11.10 -26.10
N PRO A 34 4.85 10.15 -27.01
CA PRO A 34 4.55 8.72 -26.80
C PRO A 34 5.51 7.99 -25.84
N HIS A 35 6.33 8.72 -25.05
CA HIS A 35 7.36 8.14 -24.19
C HIS A 35 7.25 8.53 -22.71
N LEU A 36 6.16 9.18 -22.29
CA LEU A 36 5.83 9.30 -20.87
C LEU A 36 5.25 7.95 -20.43
N GLN A 37 6.09 7.06 -19.91
CA GLN A 37 5.68 5.76 -19.40
C GLN A 37 4.52 5.96 -18.41
N SER A 38 3.30 5.62 -18.83
CA SER A 38 2.09 5.92 -18.06
C SER A 38 2.11 5.09 -16.77
N VAL A 39 2.40 5.71 -15.63
CA VAL A 39 2.22 5.06 -14.34
C VAL A 39 0.76 4.74 -14.07
N GLY A 40 0.55 3.73 -13.23
CA GLY A 40 -0.78 3.38 -12.79
C GLY A 40 -1.45 4.51 -11.99
N LEU A 41 -2.78 4.48 -11.95
CA LEU A 41 -3.60 5.47 -11.24
C LEU A 41 -3.21 5.61 -9.75
N ALA A 42 -2.70 4.54 -9.13
CA ALA A 42 -2.31 4.53 -7.72
C ALA A 42 -1.10 5.44 -7.41
N ALA A 43 -0.24 5.72 -8.39
CA ALA A 43 0.86 6.68 -8.23
C ALA A 43 0.29 8.11 -8.08
N ASN A 44 -0.83 8.38 -8.77
CA ASN A 44 -1.43 9.70 -8.84
C ASN A 44 -2.37 10.03 -7.69
N GLN A 45 -3.09 9.04 -7.16
CA GLN A 45 -4.10 9.23 -6.13
C GLN A 45 -4.20 8.03 -5.18
N LEU A 46 -4.60 8.28 -3.93
CA LEU A 46 -4.89 7.22 -2.97
C LEU A 46 -6.22 6.55 -3.33
N LEU A 47 -6.16 5.32 -3.82
CA LEU A 47 -7.32 4.53 -4.26
C LEU A 47 -8.01 3.80 -3.09
N MET A 48 -8.06 4.44 -1.93
CA MET A 48 -8.71 3.93 -0.73
C MET A 48 -9.39 5.06 0.04
N HIS A 49 -10.35 4.72 0.90
CA HIS A 49 -10.99 5.71 1.76
C HIS A 49 -10.02 6.22 2.82
N VAL A 50 -9.77 7.53 2.82
CA VAL A 50 -9.01 8.24 3.85
C VAL A 50 -9.99 9.09 4.66
N PRO A 51 -10.11 8.89 5.98
CA PRO A 51 -10.99 9.69 6.81
C PRO A 51 -10.49 11.13 6.87
N ARG A 52 -11.41 12.10 6.79
CA ARG A 52 -11.09 13.54 6.89
C ARG A 52 -10.59 13.96 8.27
N LEU A 53 -11.04 13.24 9.30
CA LEU A 53 -10.70 13.49 10.70
C LEU A 53 -9.84 12.34 11.24
N PRO A 54 -8.86 12.64 12.11
CA PRO A 54 -8.03 11.61 12.73
C PRO A 54 -8.88 10.68 13.59
N GLN A 55 -8.68 9.37 13.47
CA GLN A 55 -9.35 8.39 14.32
C GLN A 55 -8.72 8.37 15.71
N LYS A 56 -9.55 8.24 16.76
CA LYS A 56 -9.06 8.10 18.12
C LYS A 56 -8.59 6.67 18.36
N LEU A 57 -7.28 6.47 18.42
CA LEU A 57 -6.68 5.18 18.79
C LEU A 57 -6.55 5.07 20.30
N ARG A 58 -6.84 3.88 20.83
CA ARG A 58 -6.77 3.59 22.26
C ARG A 58 -5.33 3.21 22.63
N ARG A 59 -4.61 4.18 23.21
CA ARG A 59 -3.19 4.12 23.66
C ARG A 59 -2.18 3.99 22.50
N GLY A 60 -1.08 4.74 22.59
CA GLY A 60 0.13 4.54 21.78
C GLY A 60 1.15 3.66 22.53
N GLU A 61 2.36 3.51 21.99
CA GLU A 61 3.46 2.89 22.73
C GLU A 61 3.74 3.57 24.07
N GLY A 62 4.01 2.74 25.09
CA GLY A 62 4.40 3.20 26.42
C GLY A 62 3.24 3.65 27.32
N LEU A 63 3.55 3.85 28.60
CA LEU A 63 2.63 4.42 29.58
C LEU A 63 2.35 5.88 29.20
N GLY A 64 1.09 6.24 28.96
CA GLY A 64 0.70 7.62 28.63
C GLY A 64 1.11 8.11 27.23
N GLY A 65 1.32 7.21 26.27
CA GLY A 65 2.02 7.46 25.00
C GLY A 65 1.62 8.67 24.13
N GLY A 66 0.50 9.37 24.36
CA GLY A 66 0.19 10.62 23.66
C GLY A 66 0.28 10.53 22.12
N PRO A 67 0.51 11.65 21.41
CA PRO A 67 0.73 11.66 19.97
C PRO A 67 2.03 10.96 19.54
N THR A 68 3.11 11.09 20.32
CA THR A 68 4.44 10.54 19.98
C THR A 68 4.49 9.02 20.04
N GLY A 69 3.94 8.41 21.10
CA GLY A 69 3.83 6.96 21.21
C GLY A 69 2.87 6.38 20.19
N ARG A 70 1.85 7.14 19.76
CA ARG A 70 0.97 6.74 18.65
C ARG A 70 1.75 6.66 17.33
N ILE A 71 2.50 7.70 16.97
CA ILE A 71 3.27 7.67 15.72
C ILE A 71 4.35 6.58 15.77
N SER A 72 4.99 6.36 16.92
CA SER A 72 5.93 5.25 17.11
C SER A 72 5.27 3.89 16.85
N TRP A 73 4.06 3.67 17.40
CA TRP A 73 3.28 2.44 17.18
C TRP A 73 2.98 2.21 15.69
N LEU A 74 2.54 3.26 15.00
CA LEU A 74 2.25 3.21 13.57
C LEU A 74 3.50 2.94 12.74
N ARG A 75 4.65 3.53 13.10
CA ARG A 75 5.95 3.24 12.44
C ARG A 75 6.31 1.77 12.55
N ARG A 76 6.16 1.14 13.73
CA ARG A 76 6.35 -0.31 13.86
C ARG A 76 5.41 -1.11 12.96
N CYS A 77 4.14 -0.73 12.90
CA CYS A 77 3.15 -1.42 12.08
C CYS A 77 3.46 -1.28 10.56
N VAL A 78 3.84 -0.09 10.09
CA VAL A 78 4.23 0.14 8.69
C VAL A 78 5.50 -0.63 8.35
N SER A 79 6.51 -0.57 9.24
CA SER A 79 7.76 -1.32 9.06
C SER A 79 7.50 -2.83 9.01
N ALA A 80 6.65 -3.37 9.89
CA ALA A 80 6.26 -4.77 9.88
C ALA A 80 5.48 -5.16 8.61
N LEU A 81 4.59 -4.29 8.13
CA LEU A 81 3.86 -4.53 6.88
C LEU A 81 4.79 -4.63 5.67
N VAL A 82 5.81 -3.77 5.59
CA VAL A 82 6.80 -3.82 4.50
C VAL A 82 7.68 -5.06 4.61
N ASP A 83 8.03 -5.49 5.82
CA ASP A 83 8.83 -6.69 6.08
C ASP A 83 8.06 -7.98 5.73
N GLU A 84 6.91 -8.18 6.36
CA GLU A 84 6.14 -9.43 6.29
C GLU A 84 5.15 -9.47 5.12
N GLU A 85 4.83 -8.33 4.49
CA GLU A 85 3.83 -8.15 3.43
C GLU A 85 2.38 -8.54 3.81
N ARG A 86 2.17 -9.13 5.00
CA ARG A 86 0.87 -9.46 5.58
C ARG A 86 0.98 -9.45 7.10
N ILE A 87 0.18 -8.62 7.76
CA ILE A 87 0.16 -8.49 9.22
C ILE A 87 -1.26 -8.50 9.77
N GLU A 88 -1.41 -8.96 11.01
CA GLU A 88 -2.67 -8.93 11.74
C GLU A 88 -2.65 -7.81 12.77
N LEU A 89 -3.66 -6.94 12.73
CA LEU A 89 -3.72 -5.75 13.59
C LEU A 89 -5.13 -5.51 14.12
N PRO A 90 -5.27 -4.80 15.25
CA PRO A 90 -6.54 -4.22 15.65
C PRO A 90 -7.12 -3.35 14.52
N TRP A 91 -8.41 -3.48 14.22
CA TRP A 91 -9.03 -2.87 13.05
C TRP A 91 -8.77 -1.35 12.87
N PRO A 92 -8.87 -0.50 13.92
CA PRO A 92 -8.58 0.92 13.78
C PRO A 92 -7.10 1.20 13.47
N ILE A 93 -6.20 0.43 14.07
CA ILE A 93 -4.75 0.55 13.83
C ILE A 93 -4.43 0.09 12.41
N ALA A 94 -5.07 -0.97 11.93
CA ALA A 94 -4.93 -1.45 10.56
C ALA A 94 -5.36 -0.38 9.54
N LEU A 95 -6.49 0.31 9.77
CA LEU A 95 -6.97 1.41 8.91
C LEU A 95 -6.00 2.57 8.81
N GLU A 96 -5.38 2.96 9.91
CA GLU A 96 -4.40 4.04 9.90
C GLU A 96 -3.07 3.61 9.31
N THR A 97 -2.57 2.43 9.70
CA THR A 97 -1.34 1.85 9.13
C THR A 97 -1.44 1.76 7.61
N ARG A 98 -2.61 1.37 7.10
CA ARG A 98 -2.92 1.31 5.67
C ARG A 98 -2.71 2.67 4.98
N GLN A 99 -3.17 3.77 5.58
CA GLN A 99 -3.04 5.12 5.01
C GLN A 99 -1.57 5.53 4.86
N TYR A 100 -0.78 5.30 5.92
CA TYR A 100 0.64 5.64 5.89
C TYR A 100 1.43 4.74 4.94
N ALA A 101 1.13 3.45 4.88
CA ALA A 101 1.77 2.52 3.96
C ALA A 101 1.47 2.86 2.50
N GLU A 102 0.21 3.18 2.17
CA GLU A 102 -0.18 3.57 0.81
C GLU A 102 0.50 4.86 0.39
N ARG A 103 0.59 5.85 1.30
CA ARG A 103 1.29 7.09 1.03
C ARG A 103 2.79 6.89 0.83
N LEU A 104 3.43 6.06 1.66
CA LEU A 104 4.86 5.72 1.55
C LEU A 104 5.19 5.09 0.19
N ILE A 105 4.40 4.09 -0.23
CA ILE A 105 4.59 3.42 -1.52
C ILE A 105 4.29 4.38 -2.68
N GLN A 106 3.25 5.20 -2.55
CA GLN A 106 2.90 6.21 -3.55
C GLN A 106 4.06 7.17 -3.81
N GLU A 107 4.65 7.75 -2.76
CA GLU A 107 5.80 8.66 -2.90
C GLU A 107 6.99 7.93 -3.53
N ALA A 108 7.28 6.71 -3.11
CA ALA A 108 8.36 5.92 -3.67
C ALA A 108 8.21 5.66 -5.19
N VAL A 109 6.99 5.33 -5.65
CA VAL A 109 6.69 5.13 -7.08
C VAL A 109 6.79 6.43 -7.86
N ARG A 110 6.42 7.58 -7.28
CA ARG A 110 6.56 8.88 -7.96
C ARG A 110 8.02 9.26 -8.14
N THR A 111 8.86 9.06 -7.13
CA THR A 111 10.29 9.36 -7.20
C THR A 111 11.02 8.49 -8.25
N GLU A 112 10.60 7.23 -8.44
CA GLU A 112 11.13 6.36 -9.51
C GLU A 112 10.87 6.91 -10.92
N LEU A 113 9.93 7.84 -11.12
CA LEU A 113 9.71 8.46 -12.43
C LEU A 113 10.68 9.60 -12.73
N VAL A 114 11.10 10.29 -11.68
CA VAL A 114 11.98 11.45 -11.78
C VAL A 114 13.45 11.01 -11.77
N THR A 115 13.75 9.91 -11.10
CA THR A 115 15.10 9.34 -10.99
C THR A 115 15.31 8.18 -11.98
N PRO A 116 16.53 7.99 -12.51
CA PRO A 116 16.85 6.83 -13.34
C PRO A 116 16.77 5.51 -12.57
N ASP A 117 16.61 4.39 -13.29
CA ASP A 117 16.27 3.04 -12.79
C ASP A 117 16.85 2.68 -11.41
N LEU A 118 16.03 2.85 -10.36
CA LEU A 118 16.33 2.51 -8.97
C LEU A 118 16.56 0.99 -8.76
N SER A 119 16.25 0.18 -9.77
CA SER A 119 16.46 -1.28 -9.75
C SER A 119 17.95 -1.67 -9.71
N GLN A 120 18.85 -0.82 -10.20
CA GLN A 120 20.29 -1.12 -10.29
C GLN A 120 21.08 -0.80 -9.01
N ILE A 121 20.44 -0.20 -8.01
CA ILE A 121 21.11 0.19 -6.77
C ILE A 121 21.62 -1.07 -6.08
N SER A 122 22.92 -1.21 -5.83
CA SER A 122 23.56 -2.38 -5.20
C SER A 122 23.67 -2.29 -3.67
N SER A 123 23.89 -1.09 -3.13
CA SER A 123 23.91 -0.81 -1.70
C SER A 123 23.21 0.52 -1.40
N LEU A 124 22.74 0.73 -0.16
CA LEU A 124 22.19 2.04 0.22
C LEU A 124 23.26 3.10 0.39
N GLU A 125 24.52 2.70 0.61
CA GLU A 125 25.66 3.60 0.71
C GLU A 125 25.89 4.33 -0.62
N ASP A 126 25.64 3.64 -1.75
CA ASP A 126 25.70 4.23 -3.09
C ASP A 126 24.71 5.40 -3.29
N LEU A 127 23.55 5.37 -2.62
CA LEU A 127 22.56 6.46 -2.66
C LEU A 127 22.87 7.61 -1.70
N LEU A 128 23.70 7.35 -0.69
CA LEU A 128 24.12 8.35 0.28
C LEU A 128 25.37 9.12 -0.19
N HIS A 129 25.86 8.83 -1.41
CA HIS A 129 26.96 9.56 -2.02
C HIS A 129 26.46 10.78 -2.83
N PRO A 130 27.07 11.96 -2.65
CA PRO A 130 26.67 13.19 -3.34
C PRO A 130 26.84 13.06 -4.86
N PRO A 131 25.96 13.71 -5.65
CA PRO A 131 25.42 15.02 -5.32
C PRO A 131 23.91 15.03 -5.02
N TRP A 132 23.58 15.27 -3.75
CA TRP A 132 22.21 15.55 -3.26
C TRP A 132 21.51 16.70 -4.01
N ASN A 133 22.27 17.51 -4.74
CA ASN A 133 21.76 18.59 -5.59
C ASN A 133 21.12 18.08 -6.90
N GLU A 134 21.42 16.86 -7.35
CA GLU A 134 20.87 16.33 -8.61
C GLU A 134 19.47 15.74 -8.42
N TYR A 135 19.14 15.22 -7.23
CA TYR A 135 17.86 14.53 -6.97
C TYR A 135 17.26 14.89 -5.60
N PRO A 136 16.71 16.09 -5.43
CA PRO A 136 16.11 16.51 -4.15
C PRO A 136 14.93 15.61 -3.72
N GLU A 137 14.18 15.06 -4.68
CA GLU A 137 13.05 14.16 -4.41
C GLU A 137 13.50 12.81 -3.81
N LEU A 138 14.65 12.29 -4.26
CA LEU A 138 15.24 11.07 -3.72
C LEU A 138 15.65 11.26 -2.26
N SER A 139 16.26 12.40 -1.93
CA SER A 139 16.62 12.74 -0.54
C SER A 139 15.40 12.77 0.36
N ALA A 140 14.33 13.44 -0.06
CA ALA A 140 13.08 13.51 0.70
C ALA A 140 12.46 12.12 0.89
N LEU A 141 12.50 11.26 -0.13
CA LEU A 141 12.03 9.88 -0.03
C LEU A 141 12.88 9.07 0.96
N LEU A 142 14.20 9.22 0.92
CA LEU A 142 15.12 8.52 1.82
C LEU A 142 14.89 8.94 3.28
N GLU A 143 14.76 10.23 3.55
CA GLU A 143 14.42 10.74 4.89
C GLU A 143 13.07 10.21 5.39
N LEU A 144 12.06 10.24 4.51
CA LEU A 144 10.74 9.72 4.80
C LEU A 144 10.80 8.20 5.08
N SER A 145 11.55 7.45 4.28
CA SER A 145 11.70 6.01 4.43
C SER A 145 12.46 5.64 5.70
N ALA A 146 13.54 6.35 6.03
CA ALA A 146 14.31 6.18 7.26
C ALA A 146 13.47 6.51 8.50
N PHE A 147 12.53 7.45 8.38
CA PHE A 147 11.54 7.69 9.41
C PHE A 147 10.58 6.50 9.53
N TRP A 148 9.89 6.07 8.48
CA TRP A 148 8.83 5.05 8.61
C TRP A 148 9.34 3.62 8.82
N LEU A 149 10.48 3.26 8.24
CA LEU A 149 11.04 1.92 8.24
C LEU A 149 12.15 1.81 9.27
N GLN A 150 11.99 0.94 10.25
CA GLN A 150 12.94 0.82 11.37
C GLN A 150 14.24 0.12 10.98
N LYS A 151 14.15 -0.81 10.03
CA LYS A 151 15.30 -1.54 9.49
C LYS A 151 15.68 -0.94 8.15
N GLN A 152 16.96 -0.65 7.97
CA GLN A 152 17.48 -0.08 6.74
C GLN A 152 17.30 -1.01 5.52
N GLU A 153 17.34 -2.33 5.73
CA GLU A 153 17.07 -3.35 4.69
C GLU A 153 15.66 -3.25 4.09
N LEU A 154 14.70 -2.67 4.81
CA LEU A 154 13.36 -2.49 4.28
C LEU A 154 13.29 -1.34 3.28
N VAL A 155 14.22 -0.39 3.35
CA VAL A 155 14.34 0.69 2.36
C VAL A 155 14.79 0.09 1.02
N THR A 156 15.78 -0.81 1.01
CA THR A 156 16.15 -1.51 -0.23
C THR A 156 15.01 -2.37 -0.76
N LYS A 157 14.29 -3.08 0.12
CA LYS A 157 13.10 -3.85 -0.27
C LYS A 157 12.03 -2.96 -0.89
N LEU A 158 11.76 -1.79 -0.30
CA LEU A 158 10.80 -0.82 -0.83
C LEU A 158 11.18 -0.41 -2.25
N LEU A 159 12.42 0.03 -2.47
CA LEU A 159 12.88 0.56 -3.76
C LEU A 159 13.07 -0.52 -4.83
N ARG A 160 13.65 -1.69 -4.48
CA ARG A 160 13.95 -2.73 -5.46
C ARG A 160 12.78 -3.66 -5.76
N VAL A 161 11.95 -3.94 -4.76
CA VAL A 161 10.92 -5.00 -4.87
C VAL A 161 9.53 -4.39 -4.97
N LEU A 162 9.17 -3.46 -4.07
CA LEU A 162 7.81 -2.94 -4.01
C LEU A 162 7.53 -1.91 -5.10
N VAL A 163 8.46 -0.98 -5.35
CA VAL A 163 8.28 0.09 -6.34
C VAL A 163 8.10 -0.46 -7.76
N PRO A 164 8.99 -1.31 -8.31
CA PRO A 164 8.79 -1.93 -9.63
C PRO A 164 7.52 -2.77 -9.71
N ARG A 165 7.15 -3.45 -8.61
CA ARG A 165 5.91 -4.26 -8.52
C ARG A 165 4.66 -3.40 -8.68
N TYR A 166 4.68 -2.16 -8.20
CA TYR A 166 3.51 -1.29 -8.11
C TYR A 166 3.46 -0.17 -9.14
N ARG A 167 4.48 -0.03 -9.99
CA ARG A 167 4.62 1.00 -11.03
C ARG A 167 3.35 1.20 -11.88
N PHE A 168 2.68 0.11 -12.25
CA PHE A 168 1.51 0.13 -13.14
C PHE A 168 0.18 -0.19 -12.43
N TYR A 169 0.11 -0.03 -11.11
CA TYR A 169 -1.11 -0.35 -10.37
C TYR A 169 -2.21 0.68 -10.57
N ASN A 170 -3.37 0.20 -11.04
CA ASN A 170 -4.61 0.98 -11.15
C ASN A 170 -5.58 0.74 -9.97
N ARG A 171 -5.08 0.17 -8.88
CA ARG A 171 -5.81 -0.15 -7.64
C ARG A 171 -4.94 0.21 -6.43
N SER A 172 -5.54 0.25 -5.24
CA SER A 172 -4.80 0.43 -3.99
C SER A 172 -3.67 -0.59 -3.85
N TYR A 173 -2.53 -0.23 -3.25
CA TYR A 173 -1.40 -1.15 -3.07
C TYR A 173 -1.68 -2.23 -2.02
N THR A 174 -2.55 -1.91 -1.06
CA THR A 174 -2.91 -2.77 0.06
C THR A 174 -4.31 -3.35 -0.11
N ARG A 175 -4.55 -4.46 0.59
CA ARG A 175 -5.86 -5.07 0.79
C ARG A 175 -6.08 -5.32 2.28
N MET A 176 -7.33 -5.23 2.72
CA MET A 176 -7.70 -5.38 4.11
C MET A 176 -8.86 -6.37 4.26
N PHE A 177 -8.76 -7.26 5.24
CA PHE A 177 -9.79 -8.25 5.57
C PHE A 177 -10.17 -8.11 7.03
N ARG A 178 -11.46 -8.22 7.31
CA ARG A 178 -11.93 -8.23 8.69
C ARG A 178 -11.95 -9.67 9.19
N LEU A 179 -11.31 -9.92 10.32
CA LEU A 179 -11.35 -11.22 10.96
C LEU A 179 -12.66 -11.39 11.73
N GLN A 180 -13.15 -12.62 11.79
CA GLN A 180 -14.25 -12.96 12.66
C GLN A 180 -13.83 -12.72 14.10
N ARG A 181 -14.73 -12.13 14.90
CA ARG A 181 -14.46 -11.99 16.33
C ARG A 181 -14.55 -13.37 16.98
N PRO A 182 -13.64 -13.70 17.91
CA PRO A 182 -13.79 -14.91 18.69
C PRO A 182 -15.16 -14.92 19.40
N PRO A 183 -15.88 -16.05 19.41
CA PRO A 183 -17.26 -16.13 19.89
C PRO A 183 -17.41 -15.94 21.40
N TYR A 184 -16.31 -16.06 22.17
CA TYR A 184 -16.32 -15.89 23.62
C TYR A 184 -15.64 -14.58 24.03
N PRO A 185 -16.17 -13.86 25.04
CA PRO A 185 -15.50 -12.71 25.61
C PRO A 185 -14.24 -13.18 26.33
N ASN A 186 -13.12 -13.26 25.60
CA ASN A 186 -11.83 -13.36 26.24
C ASN A 186 -11.59 -12.08 27.06
N GLN A 187 -10.79 -12.15 28.11
CA GLN A 187 -10.37 -10.95 28.86
C GLN A 187 -9.68 -9.93 27.93
N ASP A 188 -9.12 -10.42 26.82
CA ASP A 188 -8.52 -9.67 25.71
C ASP A 188 -9.52 -9.24 24.60
N ALA A 189 -10.84 -9.44 24.77
CA ALA A 189 -11.89 -8.95 23.86
C ALA A 189 -12.05 -7.41 23.86
N PHE A 190 -11.07 -6.70 24.41
CA PHE A 190 -10.99 -5.26 24.59
C PHE A 190 -11.00 -4.46 23.27
N ILE A 191 -10.77 -5.12 22.14
CA ILE A 191 -10.86 -4.50 20.82
C ILE A 191 -12.32 -4.57 20.36
N MET A 192 -13.14 -3.64 20.86
CA MET A 192 -14.55 -3.50 20.43
C MET A 192 -14.70 -3.47 18.90
N GLN A 193 -13.70 -2.95 18.18
CA GLN A 193 -13.72 -2.88 16.72
C GLN A 193 -13.31 -4.18 16.01
N GLY A 194 -12.75 -5.17 16.72
CA GLY A 194 -12.22 -6.43 16.17
C GLY A 194 -10.83 -6.31 15.56
N PHE A 195 -10.34 -7.42 15.00
CA PHE A 195 -9.06 -7.50 14.29
C PHE A 195 -9.27 -7.50 12.77
N GLY A 196 -8.22 -7.16 12.04
CA GLY A 196 -8.16 -7.31 10.59
C GLY A 196 -6.77 -7.70 10.13
N VAL A 197 -6.72 -8.35 8.98
CA VAL A 197 -5.48 -8.64 8.26
C VAL A 197 -5.27 -7.54 7.22
N LEU A 198 -4.09 -6.91 7.27
CA LEU A 198 -3.62 -5.96 6.28
C LEU A 198 -2.54 -6.64 5.44
N GLU A 199 -2.72 -6.68 4.13
CA GLU A 199 -1.77 -7.28 3.21
C GLU A 199 -1.39 -6.35 2.06
N LEU A 200 -0.19 -6.54 1.54
CA LEU A 200 0.30 -5.97 0.30
C LEU A 200 -0.09 -6.88 -0.88
N HIS A 201 -0.49 -6.27 -2.00
CA HIS A 201 -0.85 -7.04 -3.19
C HIS A 201 0.37 -7.71 -3.84
N GLY A 202 0.17 -8.93 -4.37
CA GLY A 202 1.27 -9.70 -4.98
C GLY A 202 2.27 -10.23 -3.97
N ASN A 203 1.85 -10.37 -2.70
CA ASN A 203 2.63 -11.01 -1.66
C ASN A 203 2.80 -12.52 -1.91
N PRO A 204 3.87 -13.15 -1.38
CA PRO A 204 4.16 -14.57 -1.62
C PRO A 204 3.24 -15.52 -0.83
N TRP A 205 2.35 -14.98 0.01
CA TRP A 205 1.51 -15.75 0.90
C TRP A 205 0.29 -16.35 0.17
N PRO A 206 -0.23 -17.51 0.62
CA PRO A 206 -1.49 -18.04 0.11
C PRO A 206 -2.60 -16.98 0.21
N PRO A 207 -3.44 -16.80 -0.82
CA PRO A 207 -4.46 -15.75 -0.81
C PRO A 207 -5.48 -15.98 0.32
N ILE A 208 -5.75 -14.93 1.11
CA ILE A 208 -6.78 -14.97 2.17
C ILE A 208 -8.16 -15.08 1.54
N GLY A 209 -9.03 -15.85 2.17
CA GLY A 209 -10.24 -16.34 1.54
C GLY A 209 -9.90 -17.66 0.88
N LYS A 210 -10.21 -17.80 -0.42
CA LYS A 210 -10.22 -19.06 -1.21
C LYS A 210 -9.00 -19.98 -0.92
N PRO A 211 -9.09 -20.87 0.05
CA PRO A 211 -8.07 -21.86 0.30
C PRO A 211 -8.45 -23.07 -0.56
N ASN A 212 -7.60 -23.47 -1.49
CA ASN A 212 -7.68 -24.82 -2.08
C ASN A 212 -8.96 -25.15 -2.88
N LEU A 213 -9.43 -24.26 -3.76
CA LEU A 213 -10.05 -24.77 -4.98
C LEU A 213 -8.93 -25.09 -5.99
N PRO A 214 -8.96 -26.26 -6.65
CA PRO A 214 -7.93 -26.67 -7.59
C PRO A 214 -7.67 -25.56 -8.63
N LYS A 215 -6.39 -25.22 -8.82
CA LYS A 215 -5.95 -24.30 -9.88
C LYS A 215 -6.21 -24.95 -11.23
N HIS A 216 -6.72 -24.16 -12.16
CA HIS A 216 -6.95 -24.54 -13.56
C HIS A 216 -5.63 -25.01 -14.19
N VAL A 217 -5.62 -26.18 -14.83
CA VAL A 217 -4.53 -26.58 -15.72
C VAL A 217 -4.78 -25.83 -17.03
N GLU A 218 -3.88 -24.90 -17.38
CA GLU A 218 -3.91 -24.16 -18.63
C GLU A 218 -3.82 -25.15 -19.81
N GLY A 219 -4.96 -25.58 -20.33
CA GLY A 219 -5.03 -26.58 -21.40
C GLY A 219 -6.41 -26.84 -21.99
N GLU A 220 -7.51 -26.53 -21.28
CA GLU A 220 -8.87 -26.78 -21.78
C GLU A 220 -9.66 -25.48 -21.93
N ALA A 221 -9.82 -25.06 -23.18
CA ALA A 221 -10.68 -23.97 -23.59
C ALA A 221 -12.14 -24.27 -23.19
N GLY A 222 -12.66 -23.55 -22.19
CA GLY A 222 -14.12 -23.41 -22.03
C GLY A 222 -14.73 -23.60 -20.63
N SER A 223 -13.97 -23.78 -19.55
CA SER A 223 -14.58 -23.91 -18.21
C SER A 223 -13.90 -23.01 -17.19
N SER A 224 -14.44 -21.80 -17.01
CA SER A 224 -14.09 -20.93 -15.89
C SER A 224 -14.63 -21.53 -14.59
N VAL A 225 -13.76 -22.21 -13.84
CA VAL A 225 -14.11 -22.81 -12.55
C VAL A 225 -14.41 -21.69 -11.55
N SER A 226 -15.69 -21.49 -11.27
CA SER A 226 -16.21 -20.49 -10.35
C SER A 226 -15.89 -20.85 -8.89
N VAL A 227 -15.68 -19.82 -8.07
CA VAL A 227 -15.47 -19.85 -6.60
C VAL A 227 -16.51 -20.68 -5.84
N GLU A 228 -17.67 -20.81 -6.48
CA GLU A 228 -18.84 -21.54 -6.06
C GLU A 228 -18.99 -22.71 -7.05
N PRO A 229 -18.87 -23.97 -6.64
CA PRO A 229 -19.11 -25.08 -7.55
C PRO A 229 -20.52 -24.95 -8.12
N PHE A 230 -20.65 -25.07 -9.43
CA PHE A 230 -21.91 -24.94 -10.15
C PHE A 230 -22.59 -23.57 -10.03
N LYS A 231 -21.85 -22.47 -9.84
CA LYS A 231 -22.41 -21.12 -9.88
C LYS A 231 -23.31 -20.92 -11.10
N ASN A 232 -22.88 -21.39 -12.26
CA ASN A 232 -23.65 -21.30 -13.51
C ASN A 232 -24.95 -22.14 -13.47
N LYS A 233 -25.03 -23.18 -12.63
CA LYS A 233 -26.24 -23.98 -12.41
C LYS A 233 -27.10 -23.48 -11.25
N TYR A 234 -26.67 -22.47 -10.50
CA TYR A 234 -27.54 -21.88 -9.50
C TYR A 234 -28.82 -21.43 -10.18
N PHE A 235 -29.95 -21.82 -9.61
CA PHE A 235 -31.26 -21.58 -10.21
C PHE A 235 -31.43 -20.12 -10.64
N ILE A 236 -30.96 -19.17 -9.81
CA ILE A 236 -30.94 -17.75 -10.13
C ILE A 236 -30.12 -17.41 -11.39
N ASN A 237 -28.94 -18.00 -11.56
CA ASN A 237 -28.05 -17.71 -12.68
C ASN A 237 -28.58 -18.37 -13.97
N VAL A 238 -29.16 -19.57 -13.86
CA VAL A 238 -29.84 -20.24 -14.97
C VAL A 238 -31.01 -19.38 -15.46
N LEU A 239 -31.88 -18.93 -14.56
CA LEU A 239 -33.01 -18.06 -14.90
C LEU A 239 -32.57 -16.73 -15.52
N VAL A 240 -31.54 -16.08 -14.95
CA VAL A 240 -31.00 -14.83 -15.48
C VAL A 240 -30.39 -15.02 -16.87
N SER A 241 -29.67 -16.14 -17.11
CA SER A 241 -29.10 -16.44 -18.43
C SER A 241 -30.18 -16.67 -19.48
N ALA A 242 -31.19 -17.50 -19.18
CA ALA A 242 -32.30 -17.77 -20.09
C ALA A 242 -33.11 -16.49 -20.40
N ALA A 243 -33.35 -15.65 -19.40
CA ALA A 243 -34.03 -14.37 -19.60
C ALA A 243 -33.22 -13.41 -20.51
N ARG A 244 -31.90 -13.37 -20.35
CA ARG A 244 -31.01 -12.58 -21.23
C ARG A 244 -31.04 -13.10 -22.66
N GLU A 245 -30.98 -14.41 -22.86
CA GLU A 245 -31.06 -15.05 -24.18
C GLU A 245 -32.40 -14.75 -24.87
N ALA A 246 -33.53 -14.88 -24.16
CA ALA A 246 -34.85 -14.53 -24.67
C ALA A 246 -34.93 -13.05 -25.09
N SER A 247 -34.39 -12.13 -24.29
CA SER A 247 -34.34 -10.70 -24.62
C SER A 247 -33.45 -10.38 -25.83
N GLN A 248 -32.32 -11.08 -25.99
CA GLN A 248 -31.48 -10.91 -27.18
C GLN A 248 -32.18 -11.43 -28.43
N ASN A 249 -32.92 -12.53 -28.34
CA ASN A 249 -33.68 -13.08 -29.45
C ASN A 249 -34.82 -12.15 -29.88
N SER A 250 -35.56 -11.54 -28.94
CA SER A 250 -36.63 -10.59 -29.28
C SER A 250 -36.09 -9.32 -29.96
N LYS A 251 -34.89 -8.86 -29.60
CA LYS A 251 -34.23 -7.71 -30.24
C LYS A 251 -33.71 -8.00 -31.65
N LYS A 252 -33.40 -9.26 -31.96
CA LYS A 252 -32.94 -9.67 -33.30
C LYS A 252 -34.10 -9.88 -34.28
N SER A 253 -35.31 -10.12 -33.77
CA SER A 253 -36.51 -10.33 -34.59
C SER A 253 -37.28 -9.05 -34.95
N GLN A 254 -36.87 -7.91 -34.40
CA GLN A 254 -37.37 -6.57 -34.74
C GLN A 254 -36.40 -5.89 -35.70
#